data_AF-A0A7M7KN93-F1
#
_entry.id   AF-A0A7M7KN93-F1
#
_cell.length_a   1.000
_cell.length_b   1.000
_cell.length_c   1.000
_cell.angle_alpha   90.00
_cell.angle_beta   90.00
_cell.angle_gamma   90.00
#
_symmetry.space_group_name_H-M   'P 1'
#
loop_
_entity.id
_entity.type
_entity.pdbx_description
1 polymer ?
#
loop_
_entity_poly.entity_id
_entity_poly.type
_entity_poly.pdbx_seq_one_letter_code
_entity_poly.pdbx_strand_id
1 'polypeptide(L)'
;MGLQTLRTDVIGAFLTFAIYFSQAHFTCLQSSTYAGHITCQRRNPYCQIVDDHRLDGQERQEILLAHNRIRREAAKGFLRRYGLPAAANMKKLEWDDDLANNAQAHVEVTCKLKHDHPNQRTTGSYSDVGQNIYITEVWNQKLEPDTWGVVVEELWGHEEAAKLHTNSFGRRLTLQKHDLKSIGHLTQLLWAETEKVGCGKIVFEGTNGATSDLRTCDYGEGIWSHPL
;
A
#
# COMPACT_ATOMS: atom_id res chain seq x y z
N MET A 1 -41.29 15.40 -34.68
CA MET A 1 -40.82 14.08 -34.20
C MET A 1 -39.34 14.21 -33.91
N GLY A 2 -38.95 14.11 -32.65
CA GLY A 2 -37.57 14.20 -32.20
C GLY A 2 -37.52 13.68 -30.78
N LEU A 3 -37.56 12.36 -30.64
CA LEU A 3 -37.38 11.70 -29.34
C LEU A 3 -35.93 11.26 -29.21
N GLN A 4 -35.39 11.56 -28.04
CA GLN A 4 -34.02 11.41 -27.60
C GLN A 4 -33.54 9.95 -27.64
N THR A 5 -32.41 9.70 -28.30
CA THR A 5 -31.55 8.53 -28.06
C THR A 5 -30.53 8.89 -26.99
N LEU A 6 -30.86 8.62 -25.73
CA LEU A 6 -29.97 8.72 -24.58
C LEU A 6 -30.51 7.83 -23.46
N ARG A 7 -30.36 6.48 -23.55
CA ARG A 7 -30.65 5.59 -22.40
C ARG A 7 -30.21 4.12 -22.48
N THR A 8 -29.20 3.76 -23.28
CA THR A 8 -28.74 2.35 -23.35
C THR A 8 -27.40 2.11 -22.66
N ASP A 9 -26.46 3.06 -22.70
CA ASP A 9 -25.09 2.82 -22.22
C ASP A 9 -24.97 2.85 -20.69
N VAL A 10 -25.79 3.68 -20.04
CA VAL A 10 -25.78 3.82 -18.58
C VAL A 10 -26.31 2.55 -17.90
N ILE A 11 -27.35 1.92 -18.48
CA ILE A 11 -27.98 0.71 -17.93
C ILE A 11 -27.04 -0.50 -18.03
N GLY A 12 -26.25 -0.59 -19.10
CA GLY A 12 -25.26 -1.65 -19.29
C GLY A 12 -24.14 -1.62 -18.24
N ALA A 13 -23.63 -0.43 -17.91
CA ALA A 13 -22.61 -0.26 -16.87
C ALA A 13 -23.14 -0.58 -15.46
N PHE A 14 -24.39 -0.23 -15.15
CA PHE A 14 -24.99 -0.56 -13.86
C PHE A 14 -25.24 -2.06 -13.69
N LEU A 15 -25.65 -2.76 -14.76
CA LEU A 15 -25.87 -4.22 -14.72
C LEU A 15 -24.56 -5.00 -14.58
N THR A 16 -23.50 -4.62 -15.29
CA THR A 16 -22.19 -5.27 -15.13
C THR A 16 -21.60 -5.03 -13.74
N PHE A 17 -21.72 -3.81 -13.21
CA PHE A 17 -21.27 -3.47 -11.86
C PHE A 17 -22.03 -4.25 -10.77
N ALA A 18 -23.35 -4.40 -10.92
CA ALA A 18 -24.18 -5.19 -10.00
C ALA A 18 -23.85 -6.70 -10.05
N ILE A 19 -23.54 -7.24 -11.23
CA ILE A 19 -23.14 -8.65 -11.40
C ILE A 19 -21.74 -8.90 -10.78
N TYR A 20 -20.78 -8.00 -10.97
CA TYR A 20 -19.46 -8.10 -10.35
C TYR A 20 -19.53 -7.99 -8.81
N PHE A 21 -20.32 -7.03 -8.29
CA PHE A 21 -20.55 -6.91 -6.84
C PHE A 21 -21.22 -8.16 -6.27
N SER A 22 -22.20 -8.72 -6.98
CA SER A 22 -22.86 -9.96 -6.62
C SER A 22 -21.89 -11.14 -6.54
N GLN A 23 -20.95 -11.27 -7.49
CA GLN A 23 -19.99 -12.37 -7.51
C GLN A 23 -18.91 -12.24 -6.42
N ALA A 24 -18.38 -11.04 -6.19
CA ALA A 24 -17.39 -10.78 -5.14
C ALA A 24 -17.96 -10.96 -3.71
N HIS A 25 -19.22 -10.58 -3.49
CA HIS A 25 -19.91 -10.90 -2.23
C HIS A 25 -20.16 -12.41 -2.07
N PHE A 26 -20.46 -13.12 -3.16
CA PHE A 26 -20.73 -14.57 -3.13
C PHE A 26 -19.46 -15.39 -2.81
N THR A 27 -18.30 -15.00 -3.33
CA THR A 27 -17.01 -15.68 -3.07
C THR A 27 -16.57 -15.55 -1.62
N CYS A 28 -16.76 -14.38 -1.00
CA CYS A 28 -16.49 -14.17 0.43
C CYS A 28 -17.42 -14.97 1.36
N LEU A 29 -18.66 -15.21 0.96
CA LEU A 29 -19.67 -15.92 1.76
C LEU A 29 -19.58 -17.45 1.67
N GLN A 30 -19.04 -18.00 0.57
CA GLN A 30 -19.08 -19.44 0.30
C GLN A 30 -17.79 -20.20 0.58
N SER A 31 -16.65 -19.54 0.81
CA SER A 31 -15.39 -20.23 1.05
C SER A 31 -14.79 -19.91 2.41
N SER A 32 -14.63 -20.94 3.25
CA SER A 32 -13.92 -20.87 4.53
C SER A 32 -12.45 -20.47 4.38
N THR A 33 -11.86 -20.62 3.18
CA THR A 33 -10.50 -20.15 2.89
C THR A 33 -10.42 -18.64 2.70
N TYR A 34 -11.52 -17.99 2.31
CA TYR A 34 -11.59 -16.54 2.05
C TYR A 34 -12.28 -15.75 3.18
N ALA A 35 -12.95 -16.43 4.13
CA ALA A 35 -13.65 -15.76 5.24
C ALA A 35 -12.71 -14.88 6.10
N GLY A 36 -11.41 -15.21 6.15
CA GLY A 36 -10.40 -14.41 6.84
C GLY A 36 -9.70 -13.35 5.99
N HIS A 37 -9.95 -13.33 4.68
CA HIS A 37 -9.29 -12.43 3.73
C HIS A 37 -9.73 -10.97 3.95
N ILE A 38 -8.82 -10.02 3.76
CA ILE A 38 -9.02 -8.61 4.13
C ILE A 38 -10.19 -7.98 3.36
N THR A 39 -10.34 -8.32 2.08
CA THR A 39 -11.45 -7.85 1.23
C THR A 39 -12.81 -8.47 1.59
N CYS A 40 -12.84 -9.51 2.42
CA CYS A 40 -14.07 -10.14 2.91
C CYS A 40 -14.46 -9.66 4.33
N GLN A 41 -13.60 -8.87 4.97
CA GLN A 41 -13.88 -8.31 6.29
C GLN A 41 -14.76 -7.06 6.17
N ARG A 42 -15.58 -6.83 7.19
CA ARG A 42 -16.42 -5.62 7.25
C ARG A 42 -15.59 -4.42 7.64
N ARG A 43 -15.88 -3.27 7.02
CA ARG A 43 -15.34 -1.96 7.42
C ARG A 43 -15.51 -1.77 8.92
N ASN A 44 -14.52 -1.16 9.56
CA ASN A 44 -14.55 -0.91 10.99
C ASN A 44 -15.58 0.19 11.30
N PRO A 45 -16.67 -0.08 12.05
CA PRO A 45 -17.69 0.92 12.32
C PRO A 45 -17.21 2.06 13.23
N TYR A 46 -16.07 1.88 13.91
CA TYR A 46 -15.43 2.92 14.72
C TYR A 46 -14.48 3.79 13.90
N CYS A 47 -14.29 3.46 12.63
CA CYS A 47 -13.61 4.28 11.68
C CYS A 47 -14.64 5.20 11.03
N GLN A 48 -14.79 6.41 11.57
CA GLN A 48 -15.65 7.40 10.97
C GLN A 48 -14.95 7.93 9.71
N ILE A 49 -15.00 7.16 8.62
CA ILE A 49 -14.37 7.50 7.34
C ILE A 49 -15.03 8.77 6.82
N VAL A 50 -14.25 9.84 6.76
CA VAL A 50 -14.65 11.15 6.25
C VAL A 50 -14.43 11.23 4.74
N ASP A 51 -13.43 10.48 4.25
CA ASP A 51 -13.12 10.31 2.83
C ASP A 51 -12.54 8.91 2.61
N ASP A 52 -13.23 8.08 1.82
CA ASP A 52 -12.74 6.74 1.46
C ASP A 52 -11.78 6.74 0.26
N HIS A 53 -11.44 7.94 -0.23
CA HIS A 53 -10.37 8.33 -1.15
C HIS A 53 -9.87 7.20 -2.07
N ARG A 54 -10.77 6.72 -2.93
CA ARG A 54 -10.38 5.75 -3.97
C ARG A 54 -9.37 6.41 -4.91
N LEU A 55 -8.14 5.93 -4.86
CA LEU A 55 -7.01 6.50 -5.61
C LEU A 55 -7.34 6.63 -7.10
N ASP A 56 -7.18 7.86 -7.60
CA ASP A 56 -7.35 8.18 -9.01
C ASP A 56 -6.12 7.82 -9.85
N GLY A 57 -6.19 8.04 -11.16
CA GLY A 57 -5.09 7.74 -12.07
C GLY A 57 -3.84 8.60 -11.81
N GLN A 58 -3.99 9.82 -11.29
CA GLN A 58 -2.88 10.72 -11.01
C GLN A 58 -2.11 10.25 -9.78
N GLU A 59 -2.81 9.86 -8.71
CA GLU A 59 -2.17 9.33 -7.51
C GLU A 59 -1.50 7.99 -7.74
N ARG A 60 -2.16 7.08 -8.48
CA ARG A 60 -1.54 5.81 -8.90
C ARG A 60 -0.22 6.05 -9.64
N GLN A 61 -0.20 7.04 -10.52
CA GLN A 61 1.01 7.42 -11.25
C GLN A 61 2.06 8.05 -10.32
N GLU A 62 1.66 8.90 -9.37
CA GLU A 62 2.56 9.49 -8.39
C GLU A 62 3.24 8.41 -7.53
N ILE A 63 2.46 7.46 -7.02
CA ILE A 63 2.93 6.32 -6.24
C ILE A 63 3.96 5.52 -7.04
N LEU A 64 3.61 5.12 -8.27
CA LEU A 64 4.53 4.36 -9.13
C LEU A 64 5.82 5.13 -9.43
N LEU A 65 5.71 6.44 -9.69
CA LEU A 65 6.88 7.27 -9.94
C LEU A 65 7.77 7.34 -8.70
N ALA A 66 7.19 7.52 -7.52
CA ALA A 66 7.93 7.62 -6.27
C ALA A 66 8.70 6.34 -5.95
N HIS A 67 8.01 5.19 -6.01
CA HIS A 67 8.63 3.87 -5.84
C HIS A 67 9.76 3.63 -6.84
N ASN A 68 9.53 3.97 -8.11
CA ASN A 68 10.51 3.73 -9.16
C ASN A 68 11.68 4.71 -9.13
N ARG A 69 11.52 5.92 -8.58
CA ARG A 69 12.61 6.87 -8.37
C ARG A 69 13.60 6.35 -7.34
N ILE A 70 13.17 6.00 -6.14
CA ILE A 70 14.06 5.46 -5.09
C ILE A 70 14.72 4.15 -5.51
N ARG A 71 14.00 3.25 -6.19
CA ARG A 71 14.57 2.00 -6.74
C ARG A 71 15.62 2.27 -7.81
N ARG A 72 15.42 3.27 -8.67
CA ARG A 72 16.41 3.71 -9.65
C ARG A 72 17.64 4.33 -8.97
N GLU A 73 17.47 5.08 -7.89
CA GLU A 73 18.59 5.59 -7.08
C GLU A 73 19.44 4.46 -6.52
N ALA A 74 18.80 3.42 -5.97
CA ALA A 74 19.48 2.23 -5.48
C ALA A 74 20.26 1.52 -6.60
N ALA A 75 19.64 1.32 -7.77
CA ALA A 75 20.28 0.70 -8.93
C ALA A 75 21.50 1.49 -9.43
N LYS A 76 21.39 2.82 -9.44
CA LYS A 76 22.49 3.72 -9.85
C LYS A 76 23.57 3.91 -8.77
N GLY A 77 23.37 3.36 -7.58
CA GLY A 77 24.29 3.52 -6.46
C GLY A 77 24.26 4.90 -5.81
N PHE A 78 23.20 5.70 -6.01
CA PHE A 78 23.06 6.99 -5.34
C PHE A 78 22.82 6.84 -3.83
N LEU A 79 22.28 5.70 -3.41
CA LEU A 79 22.13 5.34 -2.00
C LEU A 79 23.43 4.87 -1.34
N ARG A 80 24.56 4.83 -2.08
CA ARG A 80 25.91 4.63 -1.49
C ARG A 80 26.24 5.72 -0.49
N ARG A 81 25.65 6.92 -0.63
CA ARG A 81 25.70 7.95 0.40
C ARG A 81 25.31 7.34 1.74
N TYR A 82 24.17 6.65 1.81
CA TYR A 82 23.64 5.94 2.98
C TYR A 82 24.28 4.58 3.32
N GLY A 83 25.41 4.22 2.69
CA GLY A 83 26.08 2.94 2.92
C GLY A 83 25.44 1.73 2.22
N LEU A 84 24.46 1.94 1.34
CA LEU A 84 23.85 0.87 0.54
C LEU A 84 24.65 0.63 -0.77
N PRO A 85 24.97 -0.62 -1.14
CA PRO A 85 25.60 -0.91 -2.42
C PRO A 85 24.67 -0.61 -3.59
N ALA A 86 25.22 -0.44 -4.79
CA ALA A 86 24.41 -0.36 -5.99
C ALA A 86 23.69 -1.70 -6.24
N ALA A 87 22.40 -1.65 -6.53
CA ALA A 87 21.61 -2.84 -6.81
C ALA A 87 21.79 -3.31 -8.27
N ALA A 88 22.08 -4.59 -8.48
CA ALA A 88 22.37 -5.14 -9.81
C ALA A 88 21.10 -5.60 -10.58
N ASN A 89 20.04 -5.98 -9.85
CA ASN A 89 18.83 -6.61 -10.40
C ASN A 89 17.53 -5.88 -9.96
N MET A 90 17.59 -4.56 -9.74
CA MET A 90 16.44 -3.79 -9.26
C MET A 90 15.38 -3.60 -10.36
N LYS A 91 14.24 -4.26 -10.21
CA LYS A 91 13.13 -4.20 -11.18
C LYS A 91 12.34 -2.90 -11.05
N LYS A 92 11.81 -2.40 -12.16
CA LYS A 92 10.80 -1.32 -12.15
C LYS A 92 9.46 -1.92 -11.70
N LEU A 93 8.79 -1.28 -10.74
CA LEU A 93 7.46 -1.69 -10.29
C LEU A 93 6.38 -1.24 -11.27
N GLU A 94 5.35 -2.08 -11.36
CA GLU A 94 4.10 -1.81 -12.07
C GLU A 94 2.91 -1.85 -11.09
N TRP A 95 1.80 -1.23 -11.47
CA TRP A 95 0.59 -1.23 -10.65
C TRP A 95 -0.12 -2.58 -10.73
N ASP A 96 -0.74 -2.99 -9.63
CA ASP A 96 -1.59 -4.17 -9.55
C ASP A 96 -2.88 -3.85 -8.78
N ASP A 97 -4.03 -4.08 -9.41
CA ASP A 97 -5.32 -3.73 -8.84
C ASP A 97 -5.77 -4.70 -7.73
N ASP A 98 -5.31 -5.96 -7.72
CA ASP A 98 -5.64 -6.90 -6.64
C ASP A 98 -4.91 -6.50 -5.35
N LEU A 99 -3.64 -6.11 -5.45
CA LEU A 99 -2.88 -5.53 -4.34
C LEU A 99 -3.53 -4.22 -3.86
N ALA A 100 -3.99 -3.36 -4.78
CA ALA A 100 -4.65 -2.11 -4.42
C ALA A 100 -5.98 -2.34 -3.70
N ASN A 101 -6.76 -3.34 -4.14
CA ASN A 101 -8.00 -3.74 -3.47
C ASN A 101 -7.75 -4.27 -2.06
N ASN A 102 -6.70 -5.07 -1.87
CA ASN A 102 -6.29 -5.54 -0.55
C ASN A 102 -5.86 -4.38 0.36
N ALA A 103 -5.01 -3.48 -0.14
CA ALA A 103 -4.55 -2.31 0.61
C ALA A 103 -5.71 -1.35 0.97
N GLN A 104 -6.66 -1.13 0.07
CA GLN A 104 -7.85 -0.32 0.35
C GLN A 104 -8.75 -0.98 1.40
N ALA A 105 -8.99 -2.28 1.28
CA ALA A 105 -9.75 -3.01 2.30
C ALA A 105 -9.04 -2.98 3.66
N HIS A 106 -7.71 -3.09 3.67
CA HIS A 106 -6.91 -3.00 4.90
C HIS A 106 -7.15 -1.69 5.64
N VAL A 107 -7.06 -0.55 4.96
CA VAL A 107 -7.23 0.75 5.62
C VAL A 107 -8.66 0.91 6.14
N GLU A 108 -9.68 0.48 5.39
CA GLU A 108 -11.10 0.56 5.78
C GLU A 108 -11.50 -0.39 6.93
N VAL A 109 -10.86 -1.56 7.01
CA VAL A 109 -11.12 -2.59 8.03
C VAL A 109 -10.35 -2.33 9.32
N THR A 110 -9.17 -1.71 9.25
CA THR A 110 -8.30 -1.57 10.43
C THR A 110 -8.43 -0.21 11.08
N CYS A 111 -8.27 0.86 10.29
CA CYS A 111 -8.13 2.25 10.74
C CYS A 111 -7.09 2.41 11.86
N LYS A 112 -5.97 1.70 11.71
CA LYS A 112 -4.88 1.61 12.69
C LYS A 112 -3.55 1.46 11.96
N LEU A 113 -2.48 2.01 12.55
CA LEU A 113 -1.10 1.73 12.16
C LEU A 113 -0.70 0.29 12.57
N LYS A 114 -1.22 -0.70 11.86
CA LYS A 114 -0.98 -2.12 12.13
C LYS A 114 -1.15 -2.95 10.87
N HIS A 115 -0.21 -3.86 10.63
CA HIS A 115 -0.36 -4.88 9.60
C HIS A 115 -1.51 -5.85 9.91
N ASP A 116 -2.22 -6.24 8.85
CA ASP A 116 -3.02 -7.46 8.86
C ASP A 116 -2.13 -8.71 8.86
N HIS A 117 -2.73 -9.88 9.09
CA HIS A 117 -1.99 -11.12 9.05
C HIS A 117 -1.67 -11.47 7.58
N PRO A 118 -0.45 -11.95 7.23
CA PRO A 118 -0.04 -12.14 5.84
C PRO A 118 -1.00 -12.97 4.97
N ASN A 119 -1.62 -14.01 5.55
CA ASN A 119 -2.61 -14.83 4.85
C ASN A 119 -3.92 -14.10 4.50
N GLN A 120 -4.14 -12.89 5.03
CA GLN A 120 -5.34 -12.09 4.79
C GLN A 120 -5.20 -11.20 3.56
N ARG A 121 -3.99 -11.01 3.03
CA ARG A 121 -3.70 -10.12 1.90
C ARG A 121 -3.04 -10.82 0.72
N THR A 122 -3.19 -12.14 0.62
CA THR A 122 -2.73 -12.87 -0.58
C THR A 122 -3.56 -12.44 -1.79
N THR A 123 -3.06 -12.71 -3.00
CA THR A 123 -3.81 -12.51 -4.23
C THR A 123 -3.79 -13.80 -5.05
N GLY A 124 -4.49 -13.82 -6.19
CA GLY A 124 -4.37 -14.94 -7.13
C GLY A 124 -2.95 -15.11 -7.69
N SER A 125 -2.19 -14.01 -7.76
CA SER A 125 -0.84 -13.95 -8.32
C SER A 125 0.27 -14.06 -7.27
N TYR A 126 0.01 -13.68 -6.02
CA TYR A 126 1.00 -13.58 -4.96
C TYR A 126 0.54 -14.26 -3.68
N SER A 127 1.20 -15.38 -3.31
CA SER A 127 1.03 -16.02 -2.00
C SER A 127 1.73 -15.26 -0.88
N ASP A 128 2.72 -14.44 -1.22
CA ASP A 128 3.51 -13.64 -0.28
C ASP A 128 3.43 -12.16 -0.64
N VAL A 129 2.66 -11.41 0.15
CA VAL A 129 2.42 -9.98 -0.04
C VAL A 129 3.07 -9.18 1.07
N GLY A 130 3.94 -8.25 0.68
CA GLY A 130 4.58 -7.26 1.55
C GLY A 130 3.64 -6.11 1.83
N GLN A 131 3.91 -5.31 2.86
CA GLN A 131 3.05 -4.19 3.21
C GLN A 131 3.81 -3.07 3.93
N ASN A 132 3.62 -1.83 3.46
CA ASN A 132 4.05 -0.61 4.14
C ASN A 132 2.81 0.17 4.55
N ILE A 133 2.85 0.79 5.74
CA ILE A 133 1.72 1.56 6.29
C ILE A 133 2.24 2.91 6.76
N TYR A 134 1.48 3.97 6.47
CA TYR A 134 1.73 5.32 6.94
C TYR A 134 0.47 5.87 7.59
N ILE A 135 0.63 6.59 8.70
CA ILE A 135 -0.45 7.37 9.30
C ILE A 135 0.08 8.75 9.71
N THR A 136 -0.72 9.77 9.50
CA THR A 136 -0.57 11.07 10.18
C THR A 136 -1.89 11.45 10.84
N GLU A 137 -1.80 12.07 12.02
CA GLU A 137 -2.94 12.40 12.86
C GLU A 137 -2.84 13.87 13.29
N VAL A 138 -3.97 14.58 13.27
CA VAL A 138 -4.05 15.97 13.74
C VAL A 138 -5.18 16.15 14.75
N TRP A 139 -4.97 17.04 15.72
CA TRP A 139 -5.96 17.43 16.73
C TRP A 139 -6.26 18.91 16.62
N ASN A 140 -7.54 19.29 16.71
CA ASN A 140 -7.98 20.69 16.76
C ASN A 140 -7.49 21.56 15.59
N GLN A 141 -7.17 20.96 14.45
CA GLN A 141 -6.73 21.65 13.23
C GLN A 141 -7.16 20.86 11.99
N LYS A 142 -7.17 21.53 10.84
CA LYS A 142 -7.46 20.89 9.55
C LYS A 142 -6.29 19.97 9.15
N LEU A 143 -6.63 18.75 8.72
CA LEU A 143 -5.67 17.82 8.14
C LEU A 143 -5.21 18.33 6.77
N GLU A 144 -3.90 18.44 6.58
CA GLU A 144 -3.25 18.70 5.29
C GLU A 144 -2.41 17.46 4.94
N PRO A 145 -2.92 16.55 4.07
CA PRO A 145 -2.25 15.31 3.69
C PRO A 145 -0.86 15.50 3.05
N ASP A 146 0.12 14.71 3.46
CA ASP A 146 1.41 14.61 2.75
C ASP A 146 1.21 14.10 1.32
N THR A 147 2.06 14.46 0.36
CA THR A 147 1.99 13.85 -0.97
C THR A 147 2.48 12.40 -0.94
N TRP A 148 2.14 11.58 -1.95
CA TRP A 148 2.68 10.21 -2.03
C TRP A 148 4.19 10.23 -2.25
N GLY A 149 4.72 11.22 -2.98
CA GLY A 149 6.16 11.43 -3.11
C GLY A 149 6.86 11.62 -1.76
N VAL A 150 6.31 12.48 -0.88
CA VAL A 150 6.87 12.70 0.47
C VAL A 150 6.88 11.40 1.28
N VAL A 151 5.75 10.69 1.33
CA VAL A 151 5.65 9.45 2.12
C VAL A 151 6.60 8.37 1.60
N VAL A 152 6.61 8.13 0.28
CA VAL A 152 7.33 7.00 -0.32
C VAL A 152 8.83 7.27 -0.48
N GLU A 153 9.21 8.42 -1.06
CA GLU A 153 10.63 8.69 -1.36
C GLU A 153 11.38 9.25 -0.16
N GLU A 154 10.76 10.16 0.59
CA GLU A 154 11.44 10.83 1.69
C GLU A 154 11.32 10.03 2.99
N LEU A 155 10.10 9.84 3.50
CA LEU A 155 9.89 9.21 4.82
C LEU A 155 10.28 7.73 4.83
N TRP A 156 9.70 6.93 3.94
CA TRP A 156 10.02 5.50 3.83
C TRP A 156 11.37 5.24 3.16
N GLY A 157 11.83 6.15 2.29
CA GLY A 157 13.04 5.99 1.50
C GLY A 157 14.26 6.64 2.16
N HIS A 158 14.50 7.92 1.87
CA HIS A 158 15.71 8.62 2.26
C HIS A 158 15.92 8.73 3.77
N GLU A 159 14.88 8.99 4.57
CA GLU A 159 14.99 9.10 6.02
C GLU A 159 15.33 7.75 6.67
N GLU A 160 14.68 6.67 6.24
CA GLU A 160 15.05 5.32 6.69
C GLU A 160 16.44 4.93 6.22
N ALA A 161 16.83 5.27 4.99
CA ALA A 161 18.19 5.03 4.51
C ALA A 161 19.20 5.80 5.34
N ALA A 162 18.89 7.03 5.76
CA ALA A 162 19.76 7.83 6.61
C ALA A 162 20.04 7.18 7.97
N LYS A 163 19.12 6.37 8.49
CA LYS A 163 19.33 5.59 9.74
C LYS A 163 20.38 4.48 9.59
N LEU A 164 20.74 4.09 8.36
CA LEU A 164 21.80 3.11 8.12
C LEU A 164 23.20 3.68 8.36
N HIS A 165 23.37 4.99 8.12
CA HIS A 165 24.63 5.67 8.39
C HIS A 165 25.05 5.61 9.86
N THR A 166 24.07 5.61 10.77
CA THR A 166 24.37 5.61 12.20
C THR A 166 24.80 4.24 12.72
N ASN A 167 24.60 3.15 11.96
CA ASN A 167 24.73 1.79 12.50
C ASN A 167 25.77 0.85 11.85
N SER A 168 26.31 1.06 10.65
CA SER A 168 27.41 0.18 10.18
C SER A 168 28.07 0.60 8.87
N PHE A 169 29.25 1.22 8.96
CA PHE A 169 30.17 1.26 7.82
C PHE A 169 30.78 -0.15 7.63
N GLY A 170 30.53 -0.79 6.48
CA GLY A 170 31.28 -1.96 6.01
C GLY A 170 30.90 -3.34 6.57
N ARG A 171 29.88 -3.47 7.43
CA ARG A 171 29.32 -4.80 7.77
C ARG A 171 28.23 -5.18 6.78
N ARG A 172 28.21 -6.45 6.36
CA ARG A 172 27.02 -7.10 5.79
C ARG A 172 25.85 -6.72 6.71
N LEU A 173 24.79 -6.13 6.16
CA LEU A 173 23.59 -5.76 6.89
C LEU A 173 22.98 -7.04 7.50
N THR A 174 23.40 -7.37 8.73
CA THR A 174 22.72 -8.36 9.54
C THR A 174 21.57 -7.63 10.21
N LEU A 175 20.45 -7.53 9.50
CA LEU A 175 19.26 -6.84 10.01
C LEU A 175 18.72 -7.64 11.20
N GLN A 176 18.89 -7.09 12.39
CA GLN A 176 18.24 -7.64 13.57
C GLN A 176 16.78 -7.17 13.58
N LYS A 177 15.94 -7.87 14.35
CA LYS A 177 14.51 -7.53 14.50
C LYS A 177 14.25 -6.08 14.93
N HIS A 178 15.19 -5.47 15.66
CA HIS A 178 15.13 -4.06 16.03
C HIS A 178 15.39 -3.12 14.84
N ASP A 179 16.32 -3.47 13.94
CA ASP A 179 16.65 -2.68 12.75
C ASP A 179 15.48 -2.70 11.75
N LEU A 180 14.81 -3.84 11.60
CA LEU A 180 13.60 -3.94 10.75
C LEU A 180 12.44 -3.06 11.22
N LYS A 181 12.40 -2.64 12.48
CA LYS A 181 11.39 -1.66 12.94
C LYS A 181 11.70 -0.23 12.49
N SER A 182 12.97 0.11 12.28
CA SER A 182 13.37 1.49 11.96
C SER A 182 13.57 1.72 10.46
N ILE A 183 13.84 0.66 9.69
CA ILE A 183 14.08 0.70 8.24
C ILE A 183 13.18 -0.27 7.44
N GLY A 184 12.10 -0.77 8.04
CA GLY A 184 11.26 -1.80 7.45
C GLY A 184 10.54 -1.36 6.17
N HIS A 185 10.23 -0.07 6.04
CA HIS A 185 9.61 0.43 4.82
C HIS A 185 10.62 0.48 3.68
N LEU A 186 11.84 0.95 3.96
CA LEU A 186 12.94 0.99 3.02
C LEU A 186 13.29 -0.39 2.49
N THR A 187 13.35 -1.41 3.35
CA THR A 187 13.69 -2.77 2.91
C THR A 187 12.65 -3.32 1.95
N GLN A 188 11.36 -3.02 2.16
CA GLN A 188 10.30 -3.38 1.22
C GLN A 188 10.38 -2.56 -0.08
N LEU A 189 10.64 -1.26 -0.01
CA LEU A 189 10.80 -0.41 -1.21
C LEU A 189 11.95 -0.90 -2.11
N LEU A 190 13.04 -1.37 -1.49
CA LEU A 190 14.26 -1.82 -2.16
C LEU A 190 14.35 -3.35 -2.32
N TRP A 191 13.26 -4.08 -2.10
CA TRP A 191 13.24 -5.53 -2.33
C TRP A 191 13.31 -5.83 -3.83
N ALA A 192 14.39 -6.50 -4.27
CA ALA A 192 14.71 -6.61 -5.69
C ALA A 192 13.67 -7.46 -6.45
N GLU A 193 13.12 -8.46 -5.77
CA GLU A 193 12.15 -9.43 -6.27
C GLU A 193 10.73 -8.86 -6.38
N THR A 194 10.42 -7.76 -5.68
CA THR A 194 9.13 -7.07 -5.83
C THR A 194 8.99 -6.51 -7.25
N GLU A 195 7.86 -6.79 -7.88
CA GLU A 195 7.50 -6.38 -9.24
C GLU A 195 6.25 -5.52 -9.30
N LYS A 196 5.34 -5.70 -8.33
CA LYS A 196 4.04 -5.05 -8.31
C LYS A 196 3.80 -4.32 -7.01
N VAL A 197 3.06 -3.22 -7.10
CA VAL A 197 2.56 -2.46 -5.95
C VAL A 197 1.12 -2.04 -6.20
N GLY A 198 0.31 -2.09 -5.15
CA GLY A 198 -1.03 -1.49 -5.12
C GLY A 198 -1.27 -0.88 -3.75
N CYS A 199 -1.91 0.29 -3.72
CA CYS A 199 -2.09 1.03 -2.48
C CYS A 199 -3.56 1.42 -2.25
N GLY A 200 -3.86 1.77 -1.01
CA GLY A 200 -5.14 2.29 -0.57
C GLY A 200 -4.96 3.40 0.46
N LYS A 201 -5.97 4.25 0.59
CA LYS A 201 -5.97 5.41 1.49
C LYS A 201 -7.37 5.68 2.01
N ILE A 202 -7.45 6.16 3.25
CA ILE A 202 -8.64 6.80 3.81
C ILE A 202 -8.25 8.02 4.64
N VAL A 203 -9.20 8.92 4.82
CA VAL A 203 -9.21 9.89 5.91
C VAL A 203 -10.35 9.53 6.86
N PHE A 204 -10.07 9.42 8.16
CA PHE A 204 -11.08 9.06 9.16
C PHE A 204 -10.93 9.84 10.47
N GLU A 205 -12.03 10.01 11.18
CA GLU A 205 -12.01 10.46 12.58
C GLU A 205 -11.89 9.24 13.50
N GLY A 206 -10.81 9.20 14.28
CA GLY A 206 -10.55 8.16 15.25
C GLY A 206 -11.32 8.36 16.56
N THR A 207 -11.47 7.29 17.34
CA THR A 207 -12.10 7.37 18.67
C THR A 207 -11.32 8.23 19.67
N ASN A 208 -10.08 8.58 19.35
CA ASN A 208 -9.23 9.52 20.08
C ASN A 208 -9.53 11.01 19.75
N GLY A 209 -10.49 11.28 18.86
CA GLY A 209 -10.85 12.62 18.41
C GLY A 209 -9.89 13.24 17.39
N ALA A 210 -8.94 12.47 16.86
CA ALA A 210 -8.03 12.93 15.82
C ALA A 210 -8.61 12.68 14.42
N THR A 211 -8.36 13.61 13.49
CA THR A 211 -8.54 13.34 12.05
C THR A 211 -7.23 12.74 11.53
N SER A 212 -7.33 11.57 10.89
CA SER A 212 -6.18 10.76 10.50
C SER A 212 -6.17 10.45 9.01
N ASP A 213 -5.03 10.59 8.36
CA ASP A 213 -4.76 10.08 7.01
C ASP A 213 -4.00 8.76 7.14
N LEU A 214 -4.64 7.65 6.74
CA LEU A 214 -4.05 6.31 6.79
C LEU A 214 -3.88 5.77 5.37
N ARG A 215 -2.68 5.27 5.10
CA ARG A 215 -2.26 4.75 3.80
C ARG A 215 -1.61 3.40 3.96
N THR A 216 -1.93 2.50 3.04
CA THR A 216 -1.30 1.18 2.94
C THR A 216 -0.86 0.96 1.51
N CYS A 217 0.33 0.40 1.32
CA CYS A 217 0.78 -0.15 0.04
C CYS A 217 1.14 -1.62 0.23
N ASP A 218 0.56 -2.48 -0.60
CA ASP A 218 0.84 -3.91 -0.67
C ASP A 218 1.76 -4.21 -1.88
N TYR A 219 2.65 -5.20 -1.73
CA TYR A 219 3.75 -5.47 -2.66
C TYR A 219 3.83 -6.95 -3.04
N GLY A 220 3.97 -7.25 -4.33
CA GLY A 220 4.11 -8.61 -4.86
C GLY A 220 5.41 -8.80 -5.66
N GLU A 221 6.33 -9.70 -5.32
CA GLU A 221 6.44 -10.44 -4.05
C GLU A 221 6.92 -9.54 -2.89
N GLY A 222 6.54 -9.85 -1.65
CA GLY A 222 6.97 -9.14 -0.44
C GLY A 222 8.12 -9.79 0.33
N ILE A 223 8.75 -9.02 1.23
CA ILE A 223 9.89 -9.44 2.08
C ILE A 223 9.57 -10.52 3.15
N TRP A 224 8.43 -11.20 3.08
CA TRP A 224 8.05 -12.24 4.06
C TRP A 224 8.53 -13.66 3.69
N SER A 225 8.94 -13.88 2.43
CA SER A 225 9.35 -15.19 1.93
C SER A 225 10.80 -15.59 2.26
N HIS A 226 11.64 -14.63 2.67
CA HIS A 226 13.05 -14.88 2.96
C HIS A 226 13.49 -14.15 4.25
N PRO A 227 13.53 -14.83 5.41
CA PRO A 227 14.21 -14.28 6.57
C PRO A 227 15.67 -14.01 6.20
N LEU A 228 16.14 -12.80 6.52
CA LEU A 228 17.55 -12.41 6.45
C LEU A 228 18.42 -13.21 7.41
#